data_AF-A0A803L0D9-F1
#
_entry.id   AF-A0A803L0D9-F1
#
_cell.length_a   1.000
_cell.length_b   1.000
_cell.length_c   1.000
_cell.angle_alpha   90.00
_cell.angle_beta   90.00
_cell.angle_gamma   90.00
#
_symmetry.space_group_name_H-M   'P 1'
#
loop_
_entity.id
_entity.type
_entity.pdbx_description
1 polymer ?
#
loop_
_entity_poly.entity_id
_entity_poly.type
_entity_poly.pdbx_seq_one_letter_code
_entity_poly.pdbx_strand_id
1 'polypeptide(L)'
;MGVSDERVARSEGIKKAKSRLKGKAPSSEAFKELETFNTRLQLFGDSMNMSNEAEMKRLEIQERKEARKQRKIKLEQHRIHWEQLARLEQKVNREQWEDEMIVILQNKIKSFTNDA
;
A
#
# COMPACT_ATOMS: atom_id res chain seq x y z
N MET A 1 -33.16 -37.46 -34.05
CA MET A 1 -33.38 -36.93 -32.69
C MET A 1 -32.30 -35.92 -32.41
N GLY A 2 -32.69 -34.68 -32.11
CA GLY A 2 -31.87 -33.76 -31.32
C GLY A 2 -31.12 -32.67 -32.09
N VAL A 3 -31.26 -31.46 -31.55
CA VAL A 3 -30.40 -30.27 -31.70
C VAL A 3 -30.73 -29.36 -32.87
N SER A 4 -31.74 -28.50 -32.71
CA SER A 4 -31.78 -27.15 -33.33
C SER A 4 -32.96 -26.32 -32.82
N ASP A 5 -33.10 -26.05 -31.50
CA ASP A 5 -34.12 -25.05 -31.11
C ASP A 5 -33.92 -24.33 -29.76
N GLU A 6 -32.67 -24.02 -29.38
CA GLU A 6 -32.40 -23.32 -28.11
C GLU A 6 -31.81 -21.90 -28.29
N ARG A 7 -31.57 -21.47 -29.54
CA ARG A 7 -31.00 -20.14 -29.86
C ARG A 7 -32.03 -19.12 -30.36
N VAL A 8 -33.28 -19.51 -30.61
CA VAL A 8 -34.30 -18.61 -31.19
C VAL A 8 -35.06 -17.81 -30.12
N ALA A 9 -35.24 -18.37 -28.92
CA ALA A 9 -36.06 -17.77 -27.86
C ALA A 9 -35.52 -16.49 -27.20
N ARG A 10 -34.23 -16.14 -27.39
CA ARG A 10 -33.63 -14.93 -26.76
C ARG A 10 -33.83 -13.65 -27.58
N SER A 11 -34.02 -13.77 -28.90
CA SER A 11 -34.02 -12.61 -29.80
C SER A 11 -35.38 -11.90 -29.87
N GLU A 12 -36.48 -12.62 -29.68
CA GLU A 12 -37.83 -12.04 -29.71
C GLU A 12 -38.10 -11.15 -28.50
N GLY A 13 -37.64 -11.53 -27.30
CA GLY A 13 -37.82 -10.73 -26.08
C GLY A 13 -37.17 -9.35 -26.20
N ILE A 14 -35.95 -9.28 -26.76
CA ILE A 14 -35.21 -8.02 -26.98
C ILE A 14 -35.85 -7.20 -28.11
N LYS A 15 -36.26 -7.83 -29.22
CA LYS A 15 -36.96 -7.15 -30.32
C LYS A 15 -38.31 -6.58 -29.86
N LYS A 16 -39.06 -7.32 -29.04
CA LYS A 16 -40.35 -6.92 -28.46
C LYS A 16 -40.19 -5.80 -27.43
N ALA A 17 -39.15 -5.85 -26.58
CA ALA A 17 -38.83 -4.78 -25.65
C ALA A 17 -38.42 -3.48 -26.38
N LYS A 18 -37.51 -3.58 -27.38
CA LYS A 18 -37.11 -2.43 -28.22
C LYS A 18 -38.28 -1.86 -29.00
N SER A 19 -39.17 -2.69 -29.54
CA SER A 19 -40.39 -2.25 -30.22
C SER A 19 -41.35 -1.51 -29.28
N ARG A 20 -41.46 -1.92 -28.01
CA ARG A 20 -42.29 -1.24 -26.99
C ARG A 20 -41.74 0.10 -26.54
N LEU A 21 -40.46 0.38 -26.82
CA LEU A 21 -39.78 1.64 -26.53
C LEU A 21 -39.69 2.55 -27.77
N LYS A 22 -39.81 1.99 -28.98
CA LYS A 22 -39.78 2.75 -30.24
C LYS A 22 -40.99 3.71 -30.29
N GLY A 23 -40.72 5.01 -30.33
CA GLY A 23 -41.74 6.06 -30.35
C GLY A 23 -42.15 6.63 -28.97
N LYS A 24 -41.60 6.09 -27.88
CA LYS A 24 -41.72 6.73 -26.55
C LYS A 24 -40.58 7.72 -26.40
N ALA A 25 -40.87 9.02 -26.46
CA ALA A 25 -39.90 10.03 -26.09
C ALA A 25 -39.49 9.79 -24.63
N PRO A 26 -38.19 9.75 -24.31
CA PRO A 26 -37.77 9.70 -22.91
C PRO A 26 -38.34 10.94 -22.22
N SER A 27 -38.99 10.77 -21.08
CA SER A 27 -39.59 11.91 -20.38
C SER A 27 -38.48 12.86 -19.92
N SER A 28 -38.77 14.17 -19.91
CA SER A 28 -37.85 15.17 -19.34
C SER A 28 -37.45 14.82 -17.90
N GLU A 29 -38.33 14.16 -17.17
CA GLU A 29 -38.11 13.65 -15.81
C GLU A 29 -37.06 12.53 -15.77
N ALA A 30 -37.12 11.55 -16.69
CA ALA A 30 -36.11 10.49 -16.80
C ALA A 30 -34.72 11.04 -17.14
N PHE A 31 -34.63 12.10 -17.95
CA PHE A 31 -33.36 12.78 -18.23
C PHE A 31 -32.81 13.49 -16.99
N LYS A 32 -33.65 14.21 -16.24
CA LYS A 32 -33.25 14.87 -14.99
C LYS A 32 -32.79 13.87 -13.94
N GLU A 33 -33.46 12.73 -13.80
CA GLU A 33 -33.03 11.66 -12.89
C GLU A 33 -31.65 11.11 -13.28
N LEU A 34 -31.41 10.93 -14.58
CA LEU A 34 -30.15 10.41 -15.10
C LEU A 34 -28.99 11.41 -14.91
N GLU A 35 -29.24 12.71 -15.12
CA GLU A 35 -28.29 13.78 -14.80
C GLU A 35 -27.96 13.84 -13.31
N THR A 36 -28.99 13.71 -12.46
CA THR A 36 -28.83 13.69 -10.99
C THR A 36 -28.02 12.48 -10.55
N PHE A 37 -28.27 11.32 -11.14
CA PHE A 37 -27.51 10.10 -10.89
C PHE A 37 -26.05 10.22 -11.32
N ASN A 38 -25.80 10.78 -12.51
CA ASN A 38 -24.44 11.00 -13.02
C ASN A 38 -23.65 11.95 -12.11
N THR A 39 -24.29 13.01 -11.62
CA THR A 39 -23.69 13.96 -10.67
C THR A 39 -23.32 13.26 -9.36
N ARG A 40 -24.19 12.39 -8.83
CA ARG A 40 -23.91 11.60 -7.61
C ARG A 40 -22.75 10.64 -7.81
N LEU A 41 -22.66 9.99 -8.97
CA LEU A 41 -21.54 9.11 -9.30
C LEU A 41 -20.22 9.88 -9.36
N GLN A 42 -20.22 11.07 -9.96
CA GLN A 42 -19.03 11.91 -10.03
C GLN A 42 -18.58 12.34 -8.63
N LEU A 43 -19.50 12.83 -7.80
CA LEU A 43 -19.21 13.21 -6.41
C LEU A 43 -18.68 12.02 -5.58
N PHE A 44 -19.21 10.81 -5.81
CA PHE A 44 -18.74 9.60 -5.14
C PHE A 44 -17.32 9.23 -5.59
N GLY A 45 -17.03 9.32 -6.89
CA GLY A 45 -15.68 9.11 -7.43
C GLY A 45 -14.67 10.11 -6.88
N ASP A 46 -15.05 11.39 -6.83
CA ASP A 46 -14.21 12.46 -6.26
C ASP A 46 -13.96 12.23 -4.77
N SER A 47 -14.99 11.83 -4.02
CA SER A 47 -14.87 11.48 -2.60
C SER A 47 -13.94 10.27 -2.37
N MET A 48 -14.05 9.23 -3.20
CA MET A 48 -13.16 8.08 -3.14
C MET A 48 -11.71 8.45 -3.46
N ASN A 49 -11.48 9.29 -4.48
CA ASN A 49 -10.14 9.75 -4.83
C ASN A 49 -9.50 10.55 -3.70
N MET A 50 -10.24 11.46 -3.05
CA MET A 50 -9.73 12.20 -1.88
C MET A 50 -9.45 11.27 -0.69
N SER A 51 -10.31 10.27 -0.46
CA SER A 51 -10.11 9.28 0.60
C SER A 51 -8.84 8.47 0.36
N ASN A 52 -8.61 8.02 -0.87
CA ASN A 52 -7.42 7.27 -1.26
C ASN A 52 -6.16 8.14 -1.12
N GLU A 53 -6.22 9.41 -1.51
CA GLU A 53 -5.08 10.33 -1.35
C GLU A 53 -4.74 10.57 0.14
N ALA A 54 -5.76 10.70 0.99
CA ALA A 54 -5.58 10.84 2.43
C ALA A 54 -4.97 9.57 3.05
N GLU A 55 -5.42 8.39 2.62
CA GLU A 55 -4.87 7.11 3.06
C GLU A 55 -3.41 6.92 2.62
N MET A 56 -3.09 7.24 1.36
CA MET A 56 -1.71 7.21 0.85
C MET A 56 -0.79 8.13 1.66
N LYS A 57 -1.20 9.37 1.91
CA LYS A 57 -0.43 10.30 2.76
C LYS A 57 -0.22 9.75 4.17
N ARG A 58 -1.24 9.10 4.75
CA ARG A 58 -1.14 8.47 6.07
C ARG A 58 -0.11 7.34 6.06
N LEU A 59 -0.12 6.49 5.03
CA LEU A 59 0.84 5.39 4.87
C LEU A 59 2.27 5.92 4.71
N GLU A 60 2.49 6.93 3.87
CA GLU A 60 3.82 7.55 3.71
C GLU A 60 4.36 8.13 5.03
N ILE A 61 3.50 8.79 5.81
CA ILE A 61 3.88 9.31 7.13
C ILE A 61 4.25 8.18 8.08
N GLN A 62 3.50 7.07 8.05
CA GLN A 62 3.76 5.92 8.89
C GLN A 62 5.10 5.25 8.53
N GLU A 63 5.36 5.05 7.23
CA GLU A 63 6.62 4.49 6.74
C GLU A 63 7.81 5.37 7.14
N ARG A 64 7.70 6.70 6.98
CA ARG A 64 8.75 7.64 7.43
C ARG A 64 8.97 7.57 8.94
N LYS A 65 7.90 7.44 9.73
CA LYS A 65 8.02 7.29 11.19
C LYS A 65 8.72 5.99 11.55
N GLU A 66 8.41 4.90 10.88
CA GLU A 66 9.03 3.60 11.09
C GLU A 66 10.50 3.61 10.68
N ALA A 67 10.84 4.17 9.51
CA ALA A 67 12.21 4.36 9.07
C ALA A 67 13.05 5.16 10.08
N ARG A 68 12.47 6.23 10.67
CA ARG A 68 13.12 7.01 11.75
C ARG A 68 13.36 6.17 13.01
N LYS A 69 12.38 5.36 13.42
CA LYS A 69 12.53 4.45 14.56
C LYS A 69 13.64 3.43 14.30
N GLN A 70 13.65 2.80 13.13
CA GLN A 70 14.68 1.83 12.75
C GLN A 70 16.08 2.47 12.71
N ARG A 71 16.22 3.68 12.17
CA ARG A 71 17.48 4.43 12.22
C ARG A 71 17.94 4.70 13.66
N LYS A 72 17.03 5.10 14.55
CA LYS A 72 17.36 5.34 15.97
C LYS A 72 17.83 4.05 16.66
N ILE A 73 17.17 2.92 16.39
CA ILE A 73 17.58 1.61 16.93
C ILE A 73 18.97 1.23 16.44
N LYS A 74 19.22 1.36 15.14
CA LYS A 74 20.55 1.07 14.55
C LYS A 74 21.66 1.92 15.16
N LEU A 75 21.42 3.23 15.35
CA LEU A 75 22.37 4.12 16.00
C LEU A 75 22.63 3.73 17.47
N GLU A 76 21.60 3.33 18.20
CA GLU A 76 21.76 2.88 19.59
C GLU A 76 22.56 1.58 19.68
N GLN A 77 22.31 0.63 18.79
CA GLN A 77 23.11 -0.60 18.68
C GLN A 77 24.58 -0.29 18.39
N HIS A 78 24.85 0.65 17.48
CA HIS A 78 26.20 1.09 17.18
C HIS A 78 26.89 1.74 18.40
N ARG A 79 26.16 2.58 19.15
CA ARG A 79 26.67 3.16 20.42
C ARG A 79 27.04 2.07 21.43
N ILE A 80 26.17 1.07 21.60
CA ILE A 80 26.41 -0.06 22.51
C ILE A 80 27.65 -0.85 22.09
N HIS A 81 27.82 -1.13 20.80
CA HIS A 81 29.02 -1.82 20.30
C HIS A 81 30.31 -1.05 20.59
N TRP A 82 30.30 0.28 20.43
CA TRP A 82 31.43 1.13 20.78
C TRP A 82 31.75 1.12 22.27
N GLU A 83 30.73 1.22 23.13
CA GLU A 83 30.93 1.16 24.58
C GLU A 83 31.48 -0.19 25.04
N GLN A 84 30.99 -1.28 24.46
CA GLN A 84 31.50 -2.62 24.74
C GLN A 84 32.96 -2.77 24.29
N LEU A 85 33.30 -2.28 23.10
CA LEU A 85 34.66 -2.30 22.59
C LEU A 85 35.60 -1.52 23.53
N ALA A 86 35.22 -0.29 23.90
CA ALA A 86 36.03 0.55 24.80
C ALA A 86 36.26 -0.13 26.17
N ARG A 87 35.24 -0.79 26.72
CA ARG A 87 35.38 -1.54 27.99
C ARG A 87 36.32 -2.73 27.87
N LEU A 88 36.24 -3.49 26.78
CA LEU A 88 37.14 -4.61 26.54
C LEU A 88 38.58 -4.13 26.29
N GLU A 89 38.77 -3.04 25.55
CA GLU A 89 40.10 -2.47 25.28
C GLU A 89 40.81 -1.95 26.54
N GLN A 90 40.04 -1.47 27.55
CA GLN A 90 40.58 -1.01 28.83
C GLN A 90 40.93 -2.14 29.82
N LYS A 91 40.46 -3.37 29.55
CA LYS A 91 40.69 -4.50 30.46
C LYS A 91 42.14 -4.99 30.33
N VAL A 92 42.87 -4.98 31.45
CA VAL A 92 44.31 -5.34 31.49
C VAL A 92 44.53 -6.85 31.29
N ASN A 93 43.65 -7.69 31.84
CA ASN A 93 43.71 -9.14 31.67
C ASN A 93 42.49 -9.60 30.89
N ARG A 94 42.69 -10.00 29.64
CA ARG A 94 41.64 -10.48 28.75
C ARG A 94 41.70 -11.98 28.55
N GLU A 95 40.52 -12.58 28.47
CA GLU A 95 40.38 -13.96 28.03
C GLU A 95 40.37 -14.00 26.50
N GLN A 96 40.74 -15.15 25.91
CA GLN A 96 40.83 -15.28 24.44
C GLN A 96 39.53 -14.92 23.72
N TRP A 97 38.37 -15.28 24.29
CA TRP A 97 37.08 -14.93 23.71
C TRP A 97 36.80 -13.42 23.73
N GLU A 98 37.42 -12.66 24.65
CA GLU A 98 37.30 -11.20 24.69
C GLU A 98 38.10 -10.56 23.56
N ASP A 99 39.28 -11.10 23.25
CA ASP A 99 40.06 -10.69 22.07
C ASP A 99 39.32 -11.01 20.76
N GLU A 100 38.67 -12.17 20.66
CA GLU A 100 37.81 -12.51 19.51
C GLU A 100 36.61 -11.54 19.42
N MET A 101 36.00 -11.20 20.55
CA MET A 101 34.88 -10.27 20.60
C MET A 101 35.27 -8.86 20.16
N ILE A 102 36.47 -8.39 20.51
CA ILE A 102 37.02 -7.12 20.03
C ILE A 102 37.05 -7.09 18.50
N VAL A 103 37.55 -8.15 17.85
CA VAL A 103 37.61 -8.24 16.38
C VAL A 103 36.19 -8.21 15.78
N ILE A 104 35.25 -8.93 16.37
CA ILE A 104 33.85 -8.95 15.92
C ILE A 104 33.23 -7.55 16.03
N LEU A 105 33.43 -6.86 17.17
CA LEU A 105 32.88 -5.52 17.40
C LEU A 105 33.51 -4.49 16.45
N GLN A 106 34.83 -4.53 16.26
CA GLN A 106 35.51 -3.66 15.30
C GLN A 106 34.98 -3.85 13.87
N ASN A 107 34.71 -5.09 13.45
CA ASN A 107 34.13 -5.36 12.13
C ASN A 107 32.70 -4.83 12.00
N LYS A 108 31.85 -5.02 13.03
CA LYS A 108 30.47 -4.50 13.06
C LYS A 108 30.42 -2.97 13.04
N ILE A 109 31.36 -2.32 13.72
CA ILE A 109 31.52 -0.87 13.71
C ILE A 109 31.94 -0.38 12.32
N LYS A 110 32.96 -1.02 11.72
CA LYS A 110 33.42 -0.70 10.36
C LYS A 110 32.32 -0.85 9.30
N SER A 111 31.52 -1.92 9.38
CA SER A 111 30.40 -2.09 8.45
C SER A 111 29.35 -0.99 8.62
N PHE A 112 29.06 -0.59 9.86
CA PHE A 112 28.12 0.50 10.12
C PHE A 112 28.60 1.85 9.56
N THR A 113 29.90 2.15 9.65
CA THR A 113 30.47 3.38 9.07
C THR A 113 30.52 3.38 7.55
N ASN A 114 30.61 2.22 6.91
CA ASN A 114 30.59 2.11 5.45
C ASN A 114 29.18 2.21 4.87
N ASP A 115 28.16 1.84 5.65
CA ASP A 115 26.75 1.89 5.26
C ASP A 115 26.08 3.27 5.53
N ALA A 116 26.77 4.17 6.25
CA ALA A 116 26.28 5.49 6.69
C ALA A 116 26.65 6.61 5.72
#